data_AF-A0A0R2QUK9-F1
#
_entry.id   AF-A0A0R2QUK9-F1
#
_cell.length_a   1.000
_cell.length_b   1.000
_cell.length_c   1.000
_cell.angle_alpha   90.00
_cell.angle_beta   90.00
_cell.angle_gamma   90.00
#
_symmetry.space_group_name_H-M   'P 1'
#
loop_
_entity.id
_entity.type
_entity.pdbx_description
1 polymer ?
#
loop_
_entity_poly.entity_id
_entity_poly.type
_entity_poly.pdbx_seq_one_letter_code
_entity_poly.pdbx_strand_id
1 'polypeptide(L)'
;MPWSVGIAEGEYLKELAIKYGVSEENIILTDEVQNTDQEAKAIKEILTEDAKIILVTSAFHMPRAEKVFKAANINLIPYPVDFQNSKSKTTMMDFIPSAGSLFDTSHFVREMIGRLYYNLKY
;
A
#
# COMPACT_ATOMS: atom_id res chain seq x y z
N MET A 1 -12.60 -5.21 -7.42
CA MET A 1 -11.85 -3.96 -7.17
C MET A 1 -12.13 -3.00 -8.31
N PRO A 2 -12.07 -1.67 -8.14
CA PRO A 2 -12.46 -0.70 -9.17
C PRO A 2 -11.80 -0.90 -10.55
N TRP A 3 -10.56 -1.37 -10.57
CA TRP A 3 -9.81 -1.69 -11.80
C TRP A 3 -10.29 -2.93 -12.56
N SER A 4 -11.15 -3.77 -11.96
CA SER A 4 -11.76 -4.89 -12.70
C SER A 4 -12.84 -4.44 -13.69
N VAL A 5 -13.25 -3.16 -13.63
CA VAL A 5 -14.19 -2.53 -14.57
C VAL A 5 -13.56 -1.41 -15.39
N GLY A 6 -12.22 -1.33 -15.42
CA GLY A 6 -11.46 -0.40 -16.27
C GLY A 6 -11.29 1.01 -15.73
N ILE A 7 -11.59 1.26 -14.46
CA ILE A 7 -11.42 2.57 -13.80
C ILE A 7 -10.15 2.51 -12.95
N ALA A 8 -9.32 3.56 -13.00
CA ALA A 8 -8.13 3.66 -12.15
C ALA A 8 -8.53 3.74 -10.67
N GLU A 9 -7.77 3.08 -9.79
CA GLU A 9 -8.07 3.04 -8.35
C GLU A 9 -8.16 4.45 -7.75
N GLY A 10 -7.24 5.35 -8.13
CA GLY A 10 -7.22 6.73 -7.67
C GLY A 10 -8.48 7.52 -8.03
N GLU A 11 -9.00 7.37 -9.24
CA GLU A 11 -10.23 8.05 -9.70
C GLU A 11 -11.44 7.58 -8.88
N TYR A 12 -11.57 6.27 -8.68
CA TYR A 12 -12.64 5.70 -7.86
C TYR A 12 -12.58 6.18 -6.40
N LEU A 13 -11.38 6.19 -5.81
CA LEU A 13 -11.19 6.64 -4.43
C LEU A 13 -11.40 8.16 -4.28
N LYS A 14 -11.08 8.96 -5.30
CA LYS A 14 -11.41 10.39 -5.34
C LYS A 14 -12.90 10.62 -5.28
N GLU A 15 -13.69 9.93 -6.10
CA GLU A 15 -15.16 10.04 -6.07
C GLU A 15 -15.72 9.69 -4.68
N LEU A 16 -15.18 8.64 -4.06
CA LEU A 16 -15.58 8.22 -2.73
C LEU A 16 -15.21 9.26 -1.64
N ALA A 17 -14.01 9.84 -1.72
CA ALA A 17 -13.56 10.89 -0.81
C ALA A 17 -14.44 12.15 -0.91
N ILE A 18 -14.77 12.57 -2.13
CA ILE A 18 -15.69 13.69 -2.39
C ILE A 18 -17.08 13.39 -1.80
N LYS A 19 -17.60 12.18 -2.04
CA LYS A 19 -18.89 11.74 -1.48
C LYS A 19 -18.90 11.76 0.05
N TYR A 20 -17.75 11.53 0.69
CA TYR A 20 -17.60 11.61 2.15
C TYR A 20 -17.24 13.01 2.68
N GLY A 21 -17.26 14.04 1.81
CA GLY A 21 -17.15 15.44 2.21
C GLY A 21 -15.73 16.02 2.13
N VAL A 22 -14.78 15.32 1.50
CA VAL A 22 -13.47 15.91 1.19
C VAL A 22 -13.62 16.81 -0.03
N SER A 23 -13.21 18.08 0.09
CA SER A 23 -13.29 19.00 -1.04
C SER A 23 -12.34 18.60 -2.16
N GLU A 24 -12.78 18.73 -3.41
CA GLU A 24 -12.03 18.25 -4.59
C GLU A 24 -10.65 18.92 -4.72
N GLU A 25 -10.52 20.19 -4.36
CA GLU A 25 -9.25 20.93 -4.38
C GLU A 25 -8.21 20.41 -3.38
N ASN A 26 -8.62 19.59 -2.41
CA ASN A 26 -7.74 18.93 -1.46
C ASN A 26 -7.34 17.52 -1.91
N ILE A 27 -7.74 17.10 -3.11
CA ILE A 27 -7.44 15.77 -3.66
C ILE A 27 -6.59 15.94 -4.92
N ILE A 28 -5.36 15.44 -4.86
CA ILE A 28 -4.47 15.35 -6.00
C ILE A 28 -4.30 13.88 -6.35
N LEU A 29 -4.51 13.53 -7.62
CA LEU A 29 -4.21 12.22 -8.15
C LEU A 29 -2.84 12.26 -8.83
N THR A 30 -2.10 11.17 -8.69
CA THR A 30 -0.92 10.93 -9.53
C THR A 30 -1.37 10.55 -10.94
N ASP A 31 -0.44 10.57 -11.89
CA ASP A 31 -0.61 9.87 -13.17
C ASP A 31 -0.88 8.37 -12.96
N GLU A 32 -1.29 7.68 -14.03
CA GLU A 32 -1.49 6.24 -14.01
C GLU A 32 -0.18 5.50 -13.70
N VAL A 33 -0.14 4.87 -12.51
CA VAL A 33 0.99 4.08 -12.04
C VAL A 33 0.56 2.63 -11.80
N GLN A 34 1.48 1.69 -12.02
CA GLN A 34 1.20 0.25 -11.93
C GLN A 34 1.81 -0.42 -10.70
N ASN A 35 2.71 0.28 -10.00
CA ASN A 35 3.37 -0.25 -8.81
C ASN A 35 3.85 0.88 -7.89
N THR A 36 4.16 0.49 -6.65
CA THR A 36 4.60 1.40 -5.58
C THR A 36 5.86 2.21 -5.95
N ASP A 37 6.72 1.70 -6.84
CA ASP A 37 7.94 2.40 -7.28
C ASP A 37 7.64 3.58 -8.19
N GLN A 38 6.72 3.37 -9.14
CA GLN A 38 6.24 4.42 -10.02
C GLN A 38 5.44 5.46 -9.25
N GLU A 39 4.61 5.01 -8.30
CA GLU A 39 3.85 5.88 -7.41
C GLU A 39 4.76 6.80 -6.59
N ALA A 40 5.82 6.28 -5.97
CA ALA A 40 6.77 7.09 -5.22
C ALA A 40 7.46 8.15 -6.08
N LYS A 41 7.75 7.86 -7.36
CA LYS A 41 8.34 8.82 -8.30
C LYS A 41 7.34 9.90 -8.71
N ALA A 42 6.12 9.51 -9.07
CA ALA A 42 5.06 10.45 -9.43
C ALA A 42 4.73 11.40 -8.27
N ILE A 43 4.66 10.87 -7.05
CA ILE A 43 4.44 11.70 -5.85
C ILE A 43 5.61 12.67 -5.62
N LYS A 44 6.86 12.25 -5.86
CA LYS A 44 8.02 13.14 -5.69
C LYS A 44 7.95 14.37 -6.60
N GLU A 45 7.36 14.25 -7.78
CA GLU A 45 7.17 15.36 -8.73
C GLU A 45 6.08 16.35 -8.28
N ILE A 46 5.11 15.89 -7.47
CA ILE A 46 4.01 16.69 -6.94
C ILE A 46 4.40 17.43 -5.65
N LEU A 47 5.28 16.83 -4.84
CA LEU A 47 5.65 17.36 -3.53
C LEU A 47 6.64 18.53 -3.62
N THR A 48 6.50 19.49 -2.71
CA THR A 48 7.55 20.49 -2.45
C THR A 48 8.74 19.83 -1.73
N GLU A 49 9.95 20.41 -1.86
CA GLU A 49 11.19 19.80 -1.34
C GLU A 49 11.13 19.45 0.16
N ASP A 50 10.45 20.27 0.96
CA ASP A 50 10.33 20.11 2.42
C ASP A 50 9.03 19.43 2.88
N ALA A 51 8.21 18.93 1.95
CA ALA A 51 6.93 18.33 2.29
C ALA A 51 7.12 17.08 3.15
N LYS A 52 6.41 17.03 4.28
CA LYS A 52 6.29 15.85 5.12
C LYS A 52 4.91 15.22 4.94
N ILE A 53 4.88 13.98 4.46
CA ILE A 53 3.62 13.29 4.14
C ILE A 53 3.31 12.18 5.14
N ILE A 54 2.04 11.83 5.26
CA ILE A 54 1.60 10.60 5.94
C ILE A 54 1.36 9.55 4.87
N LEU A 55 2.07 8.43 4.95
CA LEU A 55 1.89 7.29 4.03
C LEU A 55 0.87 6.32 4.65
N VAL A 56 -0.33 6.25 4.08
CA VAL A 56 -1.39 5.32 4.51
C VAL A 56 -1.38 4.11 3.59
N THR A 57 -1.12 2.92 4.14
CA THR A 57 -1.24 1.65 3.40
C THR A 57 -1.40 0.48 4.37
N SER A 58 -1.72 -0.72 3.85
CA SER A 58 -1.82 -1.93 4.67
C SER A 58 -0.52 -2.18 5.44
N ALA A 59 -0.65 -2.52 6.72
CA ALA A 59 0.45 -2.83 7.64
C ALA A 59 1.33 -3.95 7.09
N PHE A 60 0.72 -4.88 6.35
CA PHE A 60 1.42 -5.97 5.69
C PHE A 60 2.38 -5.49 4.58
N HIS A 61 2.00 -4.46 3.83
CA HIS A 61 2.82 -3.88 2.74
C HIS A 61 3.69 -2.70 3.20
N MET A 62 3.41 -2.12 4.37
CA MET A 62 4.08 -0.92 4.87
C MET A 62 5.62 -0.97 4.81
N PRO A 63 6.30 -2.04 5.25
CA PRO A 63 7.77 -2.06 5.21
C PRO A 63 8.35 -1.93 3.81
N ARG A 64 7.68 -2.50 2.80
CA ARG A 64 8.09 -2.39 1.40
C ARG A 64 7.82 -0.98 0.87
N ALA A 65 6.63 -0.45 1.11
CA ALA A 65 6.25 0.89 0.66
C ALA A 65 7.17 1.95 1.27
N GLU A 66 7.40 1.91 2.58
CA GLU A 66 8.29 2.83 3.28
C GLU A 66 9.70 2.82 2.68
N LYS A 67 10.27 1.63 2.38
CA LYS A 67 11.59 1.53 1.75
C LYS A 67 11.62 2.23 0.38
N VAL A 68 10.61 1.98 -0.45
CA VAL A 68 10.52 2.56 -1.80
C VAL A 68 10.37 4.08 -1.75
N PHE A 69 9.50 4.60 -0.88
CA PHE A 69 9.30 6.04 -0.75
C PHE A 69 10.52 6.74 -0.14
N LYS A 70 11.21 6.12 0.84
CA LYS A 70 12.48 6.65 1.37
C LYS A 70 13.57 6.70 0.30
N ALA A 71 13.66 5.67 -0.55
CA ALA A 71 14.60 5.65 -1.69
C ALA A 71 14.32 6.77 -2.71
N ALA A 72 13.08 7.25 -2.81
CA ALA A 72 12.69 8.41 -3.60
C ALA A 72 12.97 9.77 -2.91
N ASN A 73 13.67 9.78 -1.76
CA ASN A 73 13.94 10.99 -0.96
C ASN A 73 12.66 11.73 -0.55
N ILE A 74 11.63 11.00 -0.12
CA ILE A 74 10.39 11.55 0.44
C ILE A 74 10.42 11.44 1.96
N ASN A 75 10.18 12.57 2.65
CA ASN A 75 10.02 12.59 4.10
C ASN A 75 8.60 12.13 4.47
N LEU A 76 8.48 10.92 5.02
CA LEU A 76 7.20 10.30 5.32
C LEU A 76 7.05 9.93 6.79
N ILE A 77 5.81 9.91 7.25
CA ILE A 77 5.36 9.32 8.51
C ILE A 77 4.53 8.09 8.13
N PRO A 78 4.97 6.86 8.47
CA PRO A 78 4.19 5.67 8.16
C PRO A 78 2.91 5.64 9.01
N TYR A 79 1.77 5.38 8.38
CA TYR A 79 0.48 5.17 9.04
C TYR A 79 -0.13 3.84 8.59
N PRO A 80 0.32 2.72 9.19
CA PRO A 80 -0.14 1.39 8.81
C PRO A 80 -1.61 1.19 9.21
N VAL A 81 -2.41 0.67 8.27
CA VAL A 81 -3.80 0.26 8.48
C VAL A 81 -3.97 -1.23 8.18
N ASP A 82 -5.18 -1.79 8.23
CA ASP A 82 -5.42 -3.19 7.81
C ASP A 82 -4.46 -4.21 8.47
N PHE A 83 -4.41 -4.19 9.81
CA PHE A 83 -3.60 -5.16 10.56
C PHE A 83 -4.24 -6.54 10.49
N GLN A 84 -3.58 -7.46 9.78
CA GLN A 84 -4.06 -8.84 9.58
C GLN A 84 -3.89 -9.75 10.81
N ASN A 85 -3.37 -9.23 11.92
CA ASN A 85 -3.22 -10.01 13.13
C ASN A 85 -4.57 -10.14 13.86
N SER A 86 -5.15 -11.33 13.86
CA SER A 86 -6.34 -11.61 14.66
C SER A 86 -5.94 -11.91 16.12
N LYS A 87 -6.68 -11.38 17.10
CA LYS A 87 -6.47 -11.70 18.52
C LYS A 87 -6.96 -13.10 18.92
N SER A 88 -7.11 -14.02 17.97
CA SER A 88 -7.59 -15.37 18.25
C SER A 88 -6.51 -16.16 19.01
N LYS A 89 -6.94 -17.04 19.91
CA LYS A 89 -6.03 -17.98 20.56
C LYS A 89 -5.72 -19.10 19.58
N THR A 90 -4.45 -19.43 19.40
CA THR A 90 -4.04 -20.61 18.64
C THR A 90 -4.58 -21.88 19.31
N THR A 91 -5.25 -22.71 18.53
CA THR A 91 -5.82 -24.00 18.91
C THR A 91 -5.14 -25.12 18.13
N MET A 92 -5.40 -26.38 18.53
CA MET A 92 -4.88 -27.54 17.79
C MET A 92 -5.42 -27.64 16.36
N MET A 93 -6.59 -27.08 16.09
CA MET A 93 -7.19 -27.09 14.74
C MET A 93 -6.44 -26.20 13.77
N ASP A 94 -5.75 -25.15 14.24
CA ASP A 94 -4.99 -24.22 13.38
C ASP A 94 -3.76 -24.89 12.73
N PHE A 95 -3.36 -26.06 13.23
CA PHE A 95 -2.28 -26.86 12.65
C PHE A 95 -2.77 -27.82 11.56
N ILE A 96 -4.09 -27.94 11.35
CA ILE A 96 -4.65 -28.72 10.26
C ILE A 96 -4.53 -27.89 8.97
N PRO A 97 -3.87 -28.40 7.93
CA PRO A 97 -3.71 -27.67 6.68
C PRO A 97 -5.07 -27.28 6.08
N SER A 98 -5.17 -26.03 5.59
CA SER A 98 -6.35 -25.54 4.89
C SER A 98 -5.95 -24.79 3.62
N ALA A 99 -6.86 -24.74 2.64
CA ALA A 99 -6.65 -23.97 1.41
C ALA A 99 -6.50 -22.47 1.71
N GLY A 100 -7.21 -21.95 2.72
CA GLY A 100 -7.07 -20.57 3.19
C GLY A 100 -5.67 -20.28 3.73
N SER A 101 -5.15 -21.15 4.62
CA SER A 101 -3.80 -21.01 5.18
C SER A 101 -2.70 -21.10 4.11
N LEU A 102 -2.89 -21.94 3.09
CA LEU A 102 -1.97 -22.01 1.95
C LEU A 102 -2.02 -20.73 1.10
N PHE A 103 -3.20 -20.15 0.90
CA PHE A 103 -3.36 -18.86 0.24
C PHE A 103 -2.66 -17.74 1.01
N ASP A 104 -2.83 -17.67 2.34
CA ASP A 104 -2.15 -16.70 3.19
C ASP A 104 -0.62 -16.86 3.13
N THR A 105 -0.14 -18.10 3.11
CA THR A 105 1.29 -18.41 2.94
C THR A 105 1.80 -17.94 1.58
N SER A 106 1.04 -18.17 0.50
CA SER A 106 1.38 -17.68 -0.84
C SER A 106 1.45 -16.15 -0.86
N HIS A 107 0.48 -15.47 -0.24
CA HIS A 107 0.49 -14.01 -0.08
C HIS A 107 1.72 -13.51 0.68
N PHE A 108 2.06 -14.16 1.81
CA PHE A 108 3.28 -13.89 2.58
C PHE A 108 4.53 -14.01 1.72
N VAL A 109 4.71 -15.12 1.01
CA VAL A 109 5.88 -15.36 0.16
C VAL A 109 6.00 -14.31 -0.93
N ARG A 110 4.89 -13.93 -1.60
CA ARG A 110 4.91 -12.87 -2.63
C ARG A 110 5.38 -11.52 -2.07
N GLU A 111 4.94 -11.16 -0.87
CA GLU A 111 5.40 -9.93 -0.21
C GLU A 111 6.88 -10.03 0.20
N MET A 112 7.35 -11.18 0.68
CA MET A 112 8.78 -11.38 0.99
C MET A 112 9.66 -11.25 -0.25
N ILE A 113 9.24 -11.82 -1.38
CA ILE A 113 9.92 -11.64 -2.67
C ILE A 113 9.96 -10.17 -3.05
N GLY A 114 8.85 -9.45 -2.93
CA GLY A 114 8.77 -8.01 -3.20
C GLY A 114 9.74 -7.21 -2.32
N ARG A 115 9.78 -7.49 -1.01
CA ARG A 115 10.71 -6.85 -0.08
C ARG A 115 12.16 -7.14 -0.42
N LEU A 116 12.49 -8.40 -0.74
CA LEU A 116 13.83 -8.78 -1.16
C LEU A 116 14.25 -8.03 -2.43
N TYR A 117 13.37 -7.99 -3.44
CA TYR A 117 13.62 -7.26 -4.68
C TYR A 117 13.95 -5.79 -4.41
N TYR A 118 13.11 -5.07 -3.68
CA TYR A 118 13.37 -3.66 -3.37
C TYR A 118 14.55 -3.47 -2.44
N ASN A 119 14.87 -4.46 -1.60
CA ASN A 119 16.09 -4.46 -0.80
C ASN A 119 17.38 -4.55 -1.60
N LEU A 120 17.35 -5.21 -2.76
CA LEU A 120 18.50 -5.33 -3.65
C LEU A 120 18.58 -4.17 -4.64
N LYS A 121 17.43 -3.62 -5.04
CA LYS A 121 17.34 -2.49 -5.96
C LYS A 121 17.82 -1.17 -5.33
N TYR A 122 17.58 -0.99 -4.03
CA TYR A 122 17.88 0.22 -3.25
C TYR A 122 18.70 -0.10 -2.02
#